data_AF-A0A2N9NJ97-F1
#
_entry.id   AF-A0A2N9NJ97-F1
#
_cell.length_a   1.000
_cell.length_b   1.000
_cell.length_c   1.000
_cell.angle_alpha   90.00
_cell.angle_beta   90.00
_cell.angle_gamma   90.00
#
_symmetry.space_group_name_H-M   'P 1'
#
loop_
_entity.id
_entity.type
_entity.pdbx_description
1 polymer ?
#
loop_
_entity_poly.entity_id
_entity_poly.type
_entity_poly.pdbx_seq_one_letter_code
_entity_poly.pdbx_strand_id
1 'polypeptide(L)'
;MDDFDRAGADVEKALQLNPKTEMAFVARGCLKVKRGGEDESALADFERAVELAPQSPETHGMLGWFQYRLSQWIPALENCRQALELGSVSSDLRSYIWLIRAQTGEEAEGNRELEDYLKSLKVPKTNQWEASLARFLSGGLTETNFLVQATTTAKRPSAVRGQVCDSLYFAGMKHKLAGDKQGALELFQKCMETKDDNSFSYLNAVVEMRALKDN
;
A
#
# COMPACT_ATOMS: atom_id res chain seq x y z
N MET A 1 -4.08 -3.18 29.52
CA MET A 1 -4.61 -2.21 28.54
C MET A 1 -3.78 -2.42 27.31
N ASP A 2 -4.40 -2.91 26.25
CA ASP A 2 -3.70 -3.23 25.00
C ASP A 2 -3.17 -1.92 24.38
N ASP A 3 -2.07 -1.97 23.63
CA ASP A 3 -1.50 -0.78 22.99
C ASP A 3 -2.49 -0.16 21.99
N PHE A 4 -3.36 -0.99 21.40
CA PHE A 4 -4.50 -0.54 20.58
C PHE A 4 -5.54 0.25 21.36
N ASP A 5 -5.79 -0.07 22.63
CA ASP A 5 -6.74 0.67 23.46
C ASP A 5 -6.19 2.05 23.84
N ARG A 6 -4.88 2.10 24.12
CA ARG A 6 -4.17 3.36 24.40
C ARG A 6 -4.15 4.27 23.19
N ALA A 7 -3.77 3.75 22.02
CA ALA A 7 -3.78 4.51 20.77
C ALA A 7 -5.19 5.01 20.42
N GLY A 8 -6.22 4.19 20.65
CA GLY A 8 -7.62 4.60 20.47
C GLY A 8 -8.00 5.76 21.39
N ALA A 9 -7.61 5.71 22.67
CA ALA A 9 -7.86 6.78 23.63
C ALA A 9 -7.14 8.08 23.27
N ASP A 10 -5.90 8.01 22.80
CA ASP A 10 -5.13 9.18 22.36
C ASP A 10 -5.75 9.83 21.11
N VAL A 11 -6.18 9.02 20.14
CA VAL A 11 -6.89 9.50 18.94
C VAL A 11 -8.22 10.16 19.31
N GLU A 12 -8.99 9.57 20.23
CA GLU A 12 -10.25 10.16 20.67
C GLU A 12 -10.02 11.49 21.41
N LYS A 13 -8.99 11.56 22.25
CA LYS A 13 -8.59 12.82 22.89
C LYS A 13 -8.16 13.87 21.85
N ALA A 14 -7.43 13.49 20.81
CA ALA A 14 -7.05 14.40 19.73
C ALA A 14 -8.29 14.96 19.00
N LEU A 15 -9.29 14.12 18.73
CA LEU A 15 -10.56 14.53 18.13
C LEU A 15 -11.40 15.43 19.05
N GLN A 16 -11.36 15.21 20.37
CA GLN A 16 -12.01 16.09 21.35
C GLN A 16 -11.34 17.46 21.43
N LEU A 17 -10.00 17.51 21.37
CA LEU A 17 -9.23 18.76 21.41
C LEU A 17 -9.35 19.54 20.10
N ASN A 18 -9.32 18.84 18.96
CA ASN A 18 -9.51 19.44 17.65
C ASN A 18 -10.26 18.46 16.71
N PRO A 19 -11.59 18.64 16.54
CA PRO A 19 -12.43 17.76 15.73
C PRO A 19 -12.21 17.92 14.22
N LYS A 20 -11.31 18.82 13.80
CA LYS A 20 -10.93 19.05 12.40
C LYS A 20 -9.53 18.56 12.08
N THR A 21 -8.97 17.69 12.91
CA THR A 21 -7.65 17.09 12.67
C THR A 21 -7.80 15.89 11.74
N GLU A 22 -7.51 16.07 10.44
CA GLU A 22 -7.55 15.02 9.42
C GLU A 22 -6.70 13.80 9.81
N MET A 23 -5.52 14.04 10.40
CA MET A 23 -4.61 12.97 10.81
C MET A 23 -5.13 12.12 11.97
N ALA A 24 -6.03 12.67 12.80
CA ALA A 24 -6.68 11.89 13.84
C ALA A 24 -7.70 10.91 13.23
N PHE A 25 -8.40 11.31 12.17
CA PHE A 25 -9.27 10.40 11.41
C PHE A 25 -8.45 9.33 10.66
N VAL A 26 -7.35 9.71 9.99
CA VAL A 26 -6.42 8.73 9.37
C VAL A 26 -5.93 7.71 10.40
N ALA A 27 -5.47 8.17 11.57
CA ALA A 27 -5.00 7.29 12.63
C ALA A 27 -6.10 6.36 13.14
N ARG A 28 -7.32 6.87 13.32
CA ARG A 28 -8.47 6.06 13.74
C ARG A 28 -8.83 4.99 12.71
N GLY A 29 -8.85 5.35 11.42
CA GLY A 29 -9.05 4.43 10.32
C GLY A 29 -8.00 3.31 10.34
N CYS A 30 -6.72 3.66 10.42
CA CYS A 30 -5.63 2.68 10.52
C CYS A 30 -5.76 1.74 11.73
N LEU A 31 -6.19 2.23 12.89
CA LEU A 31 -6.44 1.39 14.07
C LEU A 31 -7.58 0.39 13.83
N LYS A 32 -8.67 0.84 13.21
CA LYS A 32 -9.81 -0.02 12.82
C LYS A 32 -9.38 -1.09 11.82
N VAL A 33 -8.55 -0.75 10.83
CA VAL A 33 -8.01 -1.73 9.88
C VAL A 33 -7.18 -2.80 10.59
N LYS A 34 -6.35 -2.41 11.57
CA LYS A 34 -5.53 -3.36 12.33
C LYS A 34 -6.35 -4.26 13.25
N ARG A 35 -7.40 -3.73 13.89
CA ARG A 35 -8.34 -4.51 14.70
C ARG A 35 -9.14 -5.49 13.82
N GLY A 36 -9.47 -5.07 12.61
CA GLY A 36 -10.25 -5.83 11.64
C GLY A 36 -11.75 -5.83 11.97
N GLY A 37 -12.58 -6.08 10.95
CA GLY A 37 -14.05 -6.17 11.10
C GLY A 37 -14.78 -4.82 11.20
N GLU A 38 -14.10 -3.70 10.98
CA GLU A 38 -14.65 -2.34 11.04
C GLU A 38 -14.43 -1.59 9.71
N ASP A 39 -14.52 -2.28 8.58
CA ASP A 39 -14.09 -1.75 7.28
C ASP A 39 -14.92 -0.54 6.82
N GLU A 40 -16.25 -0.55 7.00
CA GLU A 40 -17.11 0.60 6.67
C GLU A 40 -16.80 1.81 7.56
N SER A 41 -16.52 1.55 8.84
CA SER A 41 -16.20 2.57 9.84
C SER A 41 -14.81 3.16 9.61
N ALA A 42 -13.87 2.36 9.10
CA ALA A 42 -12.55 2.83 8.67
C ALA A 42 -12.65 3.64 7.38
N LEU A 43 -13.49 3.23 6.43
CA LEU A 43 -13.72 3.97 5.18
C LEU A 43 -14.22 5.39 5.47
N ALA A 44 -15.25 5.51 6.30
CA ALA A 44 -15.80 6.80 6.71
C ALA A 44 -14.77 7.71 7.38
N ASP A 45 -13.82 7.14 8.15
CA ASP A 45 -12.73 7.92 8.75
C ASP A 45 -11.76 8.44 7.67
N PHE A 46 -11.37 7.61 6.71
CA PHE A 46 -10.49 8.06 5.62
C PHE A 46 -11.16 9.09 4.70
N GLU A 47 -12.44 8.90 4.38
CA GLU A 47 -13.24 9.87 3.62
C GLU A 47 -13.32 11.20 4.37
N ARG A 48 -13.57 11.16 5.67
CA ARG A 48 -13.60 12.37 6.50
C ARG A 48 -12.26 13.09 6.55
N ALA A 49 -11.15 12.36 6.55
CA ALA A 49 -9.82 12.96 6.48
C ALA A 49 -9.61 13.73 5.17
N VAL A 50 -10.02 13.16 4.03
CA VAL A 50 -9.98 13.83 2.73
C VAL A 50 -10.89 15.06 2.68
N GLU A 51 -12.11 14.97 3.23
CA GLU A 51 -13.01 16.14 3.32
C GLU A 51 -12.41 17.30 4.12
N LEU A 52 -11.68 17.00 5.20
CA LEU A 52 -11.04 18.00 6.05
C LEU A 52 -9.78 18.61 5.40
N ALA A 53 -9.06 17.83 4.61
CA ALA A 53 -7.82 18.25 3.96
C ALA A 53 -7.75 17.79 2.49
N PRO A 54 -8.59 18.35 1.59
CA PRO A 54 -8.72 17.89 0.20
C PRO A 54 -7.50 18.22 -0.69
N GLN A 55 -6.48 18.86 -0.12
CA GLN A 55 -5.21 19.15 -0.79
C GLN A 55 -4.04 18.40 -0.13
N SER A 56 -4.33 17.48 0.80
CA SER A 56 -3.31 16.66 1.45
C SER A 56 -3.05 15.40 0.63
N PRO A 57 -1.85 15.24 0.03
CA PRO A 57 -1.49 14.02 -0.70
C PRO A 57 -1.55 12.77 0.19
N GLU A 58 -1.31 12.91 1.50
CA GLU A 58 -1.37 11.82 2.46
C GLU A 58 -2.79 11.29 2.64
N THR A 59 -3.79 12.17 2.81
CA THR A 59 -5.18 11.75 3.00
C THR A 59 -5.72 11.00 1.78
N HIS A 60 -5.47 11.52 0.57
CA HIS A 60 -5.82 10.82 -0.68
C HIS A 60 -5.06 9.49 -0.81
N GLY A 61 -3.78 9.45 -0.45
CA GLY A 61 -2.99 8.21 -0.50
C GLY A 61 -3.54 7.13 0.44
N MET A 62 -3.93 7.50 1.65
CA MET A 62 -4.53 6.58 2.63
C MET A 62 -5.91 6.08 2.19
N LEU A 63 -6.76 6.97 1.69
CA LEU A 63 -8.07 6.58 1.17
C LEU A 63 -7.92 5.66 -0.06
N GLY A 64 -7.03 6.00 -1.00
CA GLY A 64 -6.77 5.18 -2.18
C GLY A 64 -6.25 3.79 -1.85
N TRP A 65 -5.30 3.68 -0.91
CA TRP A 65 -4.84 2.39 -0.40
C TRP A 65 -5.98 1.58 0.24
N PHE A 66 -6.80 2.22 1.07
CA PHE A 66 -7.86 1.51 1.77
C PHE A 66 -8.97 1.05 0.82
N GLN A 67 -9.34 1.89 -0.16
CA GLN A 67 -10.28 1.52 -1.22
C GLN A 67 -9.74 0.38 -2.09
N TYR A 68 -8.43 0.36 -2.37
CA TYR A 68 -7.78 -0.78 -3.03
C TYR A 68 -7.95 -2.08 -2.22
N ARG A 69 -7.73 -2.02 -0.90
CA ARG A 69 -7.95 -3.17 0.00
C ARG A 69 -9.40 -3.68 -0.03
N LEU A 70 -10.36 -2.77 -0.19
CA LEU A 70 -11.78 -3.09 -0.35
C LEU A 70 -12.18 -3.50 -1.77
N SER A 71 -11.23 -3.63 -2.69
CA SER A 71 -11.48 -3.90 -4.13
C SER A 71 -12.34 -2.85 -4.82
N GLN A 72 -12.37 -1.62 -4.30
CA GLN A 72 -13.05 -0.47 -4.92
C GLN A 72 -12.12 0.18 -5.95
N TRP A 73 -11.92 -0.49 -7.09
CA TRP A 73 -10.87 -0.16 -8.06
C TRP A 73 -10.92 1.28 -8.61
N ILE A 74 -12.09 1.74 -9.05
CA ILE A 74 -12.26 3.07 -9.66
C ILE A 74 -11.91 4.18 -8.65
N PRO A 75 -12.56 4.29 -7.48
CA PRO A 75 -12.24 5.36 -6.54
C PRO A 75 -10.83 5.22 -5.95
N ALA A 76 -10.30 3.99 -5.80
CA ALA A 76 -8.93 3.77 -5.38
C ALA A 76 -7.92 4.39 -6.38
N LEU A 77 -8.14 4.14 -7.68
CA LEU A 77 -7.29 4.68 -8.74
C LEU A 77 -7.31 6.21 -8.76
N GLU A 78 -8.49 6.81 -8.62
CA GLU A 78 -8.67 8.26 -8.57
C GLU A 78 -7.90 8.87 -7.39
N ASN A 79 -8.07 8.32 -6.18
CA ASN A 79 -7.40 8.82 -4.98
C ASN A 79 -5.88 8.61 -5.03
N CYS A 80 -5.38 7.48 -5.52
CA CYS A 80 -3.95 7.28 -5.71
C CYS A 80 -3.34 8.29 -6.71
N ARG A 81 -4.06 8.62 -7.80
CA ARG A 81 -3.63 9.63 -8.77
C ARG A 81 -3.63 11.02 -8.17
N GLN A 82 -4.71 11.41 -7.50
CA GLN A 82 -4.82 12.70 -6.83
C GLN A 82 -3.68 12.89 -5.82
N ALA A 83 -3.33 11.86 -5.05
CA ALA A 83 -2.20 11.90 -4.14
C ALA A 83 -0.86 12.18 -4.86
N LEU A 84 -0.60 11.51 -6.00
CA LEU A 84 0.60 11.76 -6.80
C LEU A 84 0.61 13.16 -7.43
N GLU A 85 -0.53 13.65 -7.91
CA GLU A 85 -0.67 15.00 -8.48
C GLU A 85 -0.43 16.11 -7.44
N LEU A 86 -0.89 15.89 -6.21
CA LEU A 86 -0.62 16.75 -5.06
C LEU A 86 0.82 16.65 -4.53
N GLY A 87 1.68 15.84 -5.16
CA GLY A 87 3.10 15.75 -4.84
C GLY A 87 3.44 14.75 -3.73
N SER A 88 2.63 13.69 -3.56
CA SER A 88 2.96 12.62 -2.62
C SER A 88 4.36 12.06 -2.87
N VAL A 89 5.11 11.89 -1.78
CA VAL A 89 6.42 11.23 -1.76
C VAL A 89 6.31 9.76 -1.37
N SER A 90 5.09 9.22 -1.22
CA SER A 90 4.87 7.81 -0.90
C SER A 90 5.34 6.93 -2.07
N SER A 91 6.23 5.98 -1.77
CA SER A 91 6.86 5.12 -2.78
C SER A 91 5.90 4.13 -3.42
N ASP A 92 4.77 3.83 -2.78
CA ASP A 92 4.00 2.64 -3.12
C ASP A 92 2.76 2.96 -3.96
N LEU A 93 2.39 4.24 -4.08
CA LEU A 93 1.17 4.67 -4.80
C LEU A 93 1.21 4.26 -6.27
N ARG A 94 2.36 4.38 -6.95
CA ARG A 94 2.51 3.93 -8.35
C ARG A 94 2.33 2.42 -8.46
N SER A 95 2.80 1.67 -7.47
CA SER A 95 2.65 0.21 -7.41
C SER A 95 1.20 -0.20 -7.19
N TYR A 96 0.45 0.52 -6.35
CA TYR A 96 -1.00 0.31 -6.20
C TYR A 96 -1.78 0.67 -7.46
N ILE A 97 -1.45 1.78 -8.13
CA ILE A 97 -2.05 2.14 -9.43
C ILE A 97 -1.82 1.01 -10.45
N TRP A 98 -0.60 0.47 -10.52
CA TRP A 98 -0.29 -0.66 -11.39
C TRP A 98 -1.14 -1.88 -11.04
N LEU A 99 -1.24 -2.24 -9.76
CA LEU A 99 -2.06 -3.38 -9.31
C LEU A 99 -3.52 -3.20 -9.69
N ILE A 100 -4.09 -2.02 -9.44
CA ILE A 100 -5.48 -1.71 -9.79
C ILE A 100 -5.70 -1.89 -11.29
N ARG A 101 -4.82 -1.30 -12.11
CA ARG A 101 -4.89 -1.42 -13.57
C ARG A 101 -4.76 -2.86 -14.05
N ALA A 102 -3.83 -3.63 -13.48
CA ALA A 102 -3.68 -5.03 -13.83
C ALA A 102 -4.96 -5.83 -13.51
N GLN A 103 -5.62 -5.55 -12.37
CA GLN A 103 -6.88 -6.20 -12.01
C GLN A 103 -8.06 -5.78 -12.89
N THR A 104 -8.05 -4.57 -13.43
CA THR A 104 -9.10 -4.08 -14.35
C THR A 104 -8.83 -4.42 -15.82
N GLY A 105 -7.77 -5.16 -16.12
CA GLY A 105 -7.40 -5.56 -17.50
C GLY A 105 -6.61 -4.51 -18.28
N GLU A 106 -6.11 -3.48 -17.60
CA GLU A 106 -5.32 -2.36 -18.13
C GLU A 106 -3.81 -2.50 -17.77
N GLU A 107 -3.29 -3.72 -17.71
CA GLU A 107 -1.89 -3.97 -17.33
C GLU A 107 -0.90 -3.27 -18.27
N ALA A 108 -1.22 -3.19 -19.56
CA ALA A 108 -0.38 -2.51 -20.56
C ALA A 108 -0.24 -1.01 -20.27
N GLU A 109 -1.33 -0.34 -19.85
CA GLU A 109 -1.33 1.05 -19.40
C GLU A 109 -0.49 1.20 -18.12
N GLY A 110 -0.67 0.28 -17.16
CA GLY A 110 0.12 0.27 -15.93
C GLY A 110 1.62 0.16 -16.20
N ASN A 111 2.03 -0.76 -17.10
CA ASN A 111 3.42 -0.93 -17.51
C ASN A 111 3.99 0.34 -18.13
N ARG A 112 3.25 0.97 -19.05
CA ARG A 112 3.66 2.23 -19.69
C ARG A 112 3.87 3.36 -18.67
N GLU A 113 2.95 3.53 -17.72
CA GLU A 113 3.07 4.56 -16.69
C GLU A 113 4.31 4.37 -15.80
N LEU A 114 4.62 3.11 -15.42
CA LEU A 114 5.83 2.80 -14.66
C LEU A 114 7.11 3.01 -15.46
N GLU A 115 7.12 2.63 -16.75
CA GLU A 115 8.25 2.85 -17.64
C GLU A 115 8.55 4.34 -17.85
N ASP A 116 7.51 5.15 -18.03
CA ASP A 116 7.66 6.60 -18.21
C ASP A 116 8.13 7.27 -16.91
N TYR A 117 7.62 6.81 -15.76
CA TYR A 117 8.18 7.19 -14.47
C TYR A 117 9.67 6.85 -14.39
N LEU A 118 10.07 5.62 -14.72
CA LEU A 118 11.47 5.19 -14.68
C LEU A 118 12.38 6.03 -15.59
N LYS A 119 11.91 6.44 -16.77
CA LYS A 119 12.64 7.35 -17.69
C LYS A 119 12.78 8.77 -17.12
N SER A 120 11.83 9.22 -16.29
CA SER A 120 11.86 10.56 -15.69
C SER A 120 12.83 10.70 -14.50
N LEU A 121 13.31 9.56 -13.96
CA LEU A 121 14.14 9.53 -12.77
C LEU A 121 15.51 10.18 -12.99
N LYS A 122 15.88 11.07 -12.06
CA LYS A 122 17.19 11.76 -12.07
C LYS A 122 18.15 11.11 -11.08
N VAL A 123 19.05 10.27 -11.58
CA VAL A 123 20.15 9.69 -10.80
C VAL A 123 21.12 10.80 -10.32
N PRO A 124 21.62 10.77 -9.07
CA PRO A 124 21.45 9.73 -8.05
C PRO A 124 20.31 9.97 -7.04
N LYS A 125 19.52 11.04 -7.21
CA LYS A 125 18.48 11.46 -6.24
C LYS A 125 17.26 10.52 -6.17
N THR A 126 17.23 9.50 -7.02
CA THR A 126 16.18 8.49 -7.12
C THR A 126 16.03 7.66 -5.84
N ASN A 127 14.79 7.43 -5.44
CA ASN A 127 14.47 6.38 -4.47
C ASN A 127 14.67 5.00 -5.13
N GLN A 128 15.77 4.33 -4.79
CA GLN A 128 16.15 3.07 -5.44
C GLN A 128 15.11 1.97 -5.21
N TRP A 129 14.48 1.93 -4.03
CA TRP A 129 13.47 0.92 -3.73
C TRP A 129 12.23 1.07 -4.62
N GLU A 130 11.73 2.29 -4.75
CA GLU A 130 10.60 2.59 -5.63
C GLU A 130 10.91 2.28 -7.10
N ALA A 131 12.14 2.57 -7.56
CA ALA A 131 12.58 2.20 -8.90
C ALA A 131 12.66 0.67 -9.07
N SER A 132 13.04 -0.08 -8.03
CA SER A 132 13.04 -1.56 -8.05
C SER A 132 11.63 -2.13 -8.18
N LEU A 133 10.69 -1.61 -7.40
CA LEU A 133 9.25 -1.95 -7.50
C LEU A 133 8.73 -1.69 -8.91
N ALA A 134 8.94 -0.47 -9.43
CA ALA A 134 8.47 -0.09 -10.76
C ALA A 134 9.03 -1.02 -11.86
N ARG A 135 10.34 -1.33 -11.82
CA ARG A 135 10.96 -2.26 -12.79
C ARG A 135 10.41 -3.68 -12.66
N PHE A 136 10.18 -4.17 -11.44
CA PHE A 136 9.64 -5.52 -11.25
C PHE A 136 8.22 -5.65 -11.79
N LEU A 137 7.35 -4.68 -11.45
CA LEU A 137 5.97 -4.67 -11.89
C LEU A 137 5.89 -4.57 -13.43
N SER A 138 6.66 -3.65 -14.03
CA SER A 138 6.72 -3.48 -15.50
C SER A 138 7.55 -4.54 -16.25
N GLY A 139 8.08 -5.57 -15.57
CA GLY A 139 8.81 -6.69 -16.20
C GLY A 139 10.28 -6.42 -16.51
N GLY A 140 10.83 -5.26 -16.16
CA GLY A 140 12.25 -4.92 -16.29
C GLY A 140 13.16 -5.47 -15.19
N LEU A 141 12.63 -6.21 -14.21
CA LEU A 141 13.39 -6.86 -13.13
C LEU A 141 12.80 -8.25 -12.85
N THR A 142 13.65 -9.27 -12.77
CA THR A 142 13.22 -10.63 -12.39
C THR A 142 12.81 -10.67 -10.92
N GLU A 143 11.92 -11.60 -10.55
CA GLU A 143 11.51 -11.78 -9.16
C GLU A 143 12.71 -12.02 -8.24
N THR A 144 13.63 -12.92 -8.61
CA THR A 144 14.83 -13.20 -7.81
C THR A 144 15.64 -11.94 -7.52
N ASN A 145 15.86 -11.11 -8.54
CA ASN A 145 16.61 -9.86 -8.37
C ASN A 145 15.83 -8.83 -7.57
N PHE A 146 14.50 -8.79 -7.73
CA PHE A 146 13.62 -7.92 -6.97
C PHE A 146 13.64 -8.24 -5.47
N LEU A 147 13.50 -9.52 -5.10
CA LEU A 147 13.59 -9.98 -3.71
C LEU A 147 14.97 -9.69 -3.10
N VAL A 148 16.06 -9.80 -3.88
CA VAL A 148 17.39 -9.39 -3.42
C VAL A 148 17.46 -7.87 -3.17
N GLN A 149 16.90 -7.06 -4.08
CA GLN A 149 16.91 -5.60 -3.96
C GLN A 149 16.13 -5.07 -2.76
N ALA A 150 15.15 -5.82 -2.26
CA ALA A 150 14.45 -5.52 -1.01
C ALA A 150 15.36 -5.48 0.23
N THR A 151 16.51 -6.15 0.18
CA THR A 151 17.50 -6.13 1.27
C THR A 151 18.66 -5.16 1.03
N THR A 152 18.96 -4.84 -0.22
CA THR A 152 20.15 -4.05 -0.57
C THR A 152 19.86 -2.57 -0.84
N THR A 153 18.62 -2.20 -1.16
CA THR A 153 18.24 -0.80 -1.41
C THR A 153 17.75 -0.06 -0.16
N ALA A 154 17.54 -0.78 0.94
CA ALA A 154 17.14 -0.22 2.22
C ALA A 154 18.21 0.75 2.76
N LYS A 155 17.81 2.01 2.99
CA LYS A 155 18.71 3.06 3.50
C LYS A 155 19.12 2.85 4.96
N ARG A 156 18.35 2.06 5.72
CA ARG A 156 18.56 1.79 7.14
C ARG A 156 18.11 0.37 7.48
N PRO A 157 18.72 -0.30 8.47
CA PRO A 157 18.34 -1.66 8.86
C PRO A 157 16.86 -1.80 9.21
N SER A 158 16.26 -0.79 9.85
CA SER A 158 14.84 -0.81 10.20
C SER A 158 13.87 -0.78 9.02
N ALA A 159 14.33 -0.40 7.82
CA ALA A 159 13.51 -0.40 6.60
C ALA A 159 13.55 -1.75 5.86
N VAL A 160 14.53 -2.60 6.12
CA VAL A 160 14.71 -3.89 5.41
C VAL A 160 13.48 -4.77 5.56
N ARG A 161 12.93 -4.87 6.78
CA ARG A 161 11.75 -5.70 7.05
C ARG A 161 10.55 -5.29 6.18
N GLY A 162 10.28 -3.99 6.11
CA GLY A 162 9.18 -3.44 5.30
C GLY A 162 9.38 -3.72 3.82
N GLN A 163 10.57 -3.41 3.28
CA GLN A 163 10.88 -3.67 1.88
C GLN A 163 10.78 -5.16 1.51
N VAL A 164 11.21 -6.06 2.43
CA VAL A 164 11.06 -7.50 2.23
C VAL A 164 9.58 -7.89 2.18
N CYS A 165 8.73 -7.43 3.11
CA CYS A 165 7.29 -7.73 3.04
C CYS A 165 6.66 -7.14 1.78
N ASP A 166 6.97 -5.89 1.44
CA ASP A 166 6.50 -5.25 0.20
C ASP A 166 6.87 -6.11 -1.02
N SER A 167 8.13 -6.54 -1.11
CA SER A 167 8.59 -7.37 -2.23
C SER A 167 7.80 -8.67 -2.37
N LEU A 168 7.53 -9.33 -1.25
CA LEU A 168 6.79 -10.58 -1.20
C LEU A 168 5.31 -10.36 -1.55
N TYR A 169 4.73 -9.27 -1.07
CA TYR A 169 3.37 -8.89 -1.39
C TYR A 169 3.18 -8.62 -2.90
N PHE A 170 4.00 -7.73 -3.49
CA PHE A 170 3.87 -7.38 -4.90
C PHE A 170 4.19 -8.58 -5.81
N ALA A 171 5.16 -9.43 -5.44
CA ALA A 171 5.41 -10.68 -6.17
C ALA A 171 4.22 -11.64 -6.07
N GLY A 172 3.66 -11.82 -4.87
CA GLY A 172 2.47 -12.64 -4.66
C GLY A 172 1.26 -12.16 -5.47
N MET A 173 1.09 -10.84 -5.59
CA MET A 173 0.05 -10.27 -6.44
C MET A 173 0.26 -10.57 -7.93
N LYS A 174 1.50 -10.54 -8.45
CA LYS A 174 1.78 -10.95 -9.85
C LYS A 174 1.48 -12.43 -10.08
N HIS A 175 1.82 -13.29 -9.15
CA HIS A 175 1.44 -14.71 -9.21
C HIS A 175 -0.09 -14.88 -9.23
N LYS A 176 -0.81 -14.17 -8.36
CA LYS A 176 -2.29 -14.18 -8.32
C LYS A 176 -2.87 -13.73 -9.66
N LEU A 177 -2.38 -12.61 -10.22
CA LEU A 177 -2.77 -12.09 -11.53
C LEU A 177 -2.53 -13.08 -12.68
N ALA A 178 -1.42 -13.83 -12.61
CA ALA A 178 -1.08 -14.87 -13.58
C ALA A 178 -1.87 -16.18 -13.39
N GLY A 179 -2.76 -16.27 -12.40
CA GLY A 179 -3.50 -17.49 -12.07
C GLY A 179 -2.69 -18.52 -11.26
N ASP A 180 -1.45 -18.20 -10.86
CA ASP A 180 -0.65 -19.04 -9.98
C ASP A 180 -1.03 -18.81 -8.51
N LYS A 181 -2.15 -19.43 -8.12
CA LYS A 181 -2.69 -19.36 -6.77
C LYS A 181 -1.71 -19.89 -5.71
N GLN A 182 -0.97 -20.95 -6.01
CA GLN A 182 -0.06 -21.58 -5.04
C GLN A 182 1.15 -20.69 -4.78
N GLY A 183 1.78 -20.16 -5.84
CA GLY A 183 2.88 -19.22 -5.72
C GLY A 183 2.47 -17.94 -4.96
N ALA A 184 1.26 -17.42 -5.24
CA ALA A 184 0.73 -16.27 -4.51
C ALA A 184 0.59 -16.53 -3.01
N LEU A 185 -0.02 -17.67 -2.62
CA LEU A 185 -0.20 -18.05 -1.22
C LEU A 185 1.13 -18.19 -0.47
N GLU A 186 2.14 -18.79 -1.10
CA GLU A 186 3.48 -18.95 -0.50
C GLU A 186 4.15 -17.60 -0.24
N LEU A 187 4.02 -16.65 -1.18
CA LEU A 187 4.61 -15.33 -1.05
C LEU A 187 3.87 -14.47 0.01
N PHE A 188 2.54 -14.52 0.07
CA PHE A 188 1.78 -13.84 1.12
C PHE A 188 2.09 -14.40 2.51
N GLN A 189 2.23 -15.73 2.63
CA GLN A 189 2.65 -16.38 3.87
C GLN A 189 4.03 -15.87 4.32
N LYS A 190 5.01 -15.80 3.41
CA LYS A 190 6.34 -15.26 3.70
C LYS A 190 6.29 -13.77 4.10
N CYS A 191 5.44 -12.95 3.48
CA CYS A 191 5.26 -11.55 3.91
C CYS A 191 4.73 -11.53 5.36
N MET A 192 3.75 -12.36 5.70
CA MET A 192 3.23 -12.45 7.07
C MET A 192 4.29 -12.94 8.08
N GLU A 193 5.24 -13.78 7.68
CA GLU A 193 6.35 -14.22 8.53
C GLU A 193 7.34 -13.11 8.88
N THR A 194 7.36 -11.99 8.12
CA THR A 194 8.16 -10.81 8.47
C THR A 194 7.68 -10.13 9.76
N LYS A 195 6.42 -10.36 10.15
CA LYS A 195 5.74 -9.73 11.30
C LYS A 195 5.78 -8.21 11.26
N ASP A 196 5.74 -7.64 10.05
CA ASP A 196 5.64 -6.20 9.85
C ASP A 196 4.18 -5.74 9.90
N ASP A 197 3.50 -6.02 11.01
CA ASP A 197 2.06 -5.78 11.24
C ASP A 197 1.59 -4.32 11.12
N ASN A 198 2.52 -3.39 10.89
CA ASN A 198 2.25 -1.98 10.67
C ASN A 198 2.32 -1.57 9.20
N SER A 199 2.83 -2.41 8.28
CA SER A 199 2.90 -2.07 6.87
C SER A 199 1.62 -2.41 6.11
N PHE A 200 1.37 -1.61 5.10
CA PHE A 200 0.25 -1.79 4.17
C PHE A 200 0.32 -3.13 3.45
N SER A 201 1.51 -3.54 3.01
CA SER A 201 1.75 -4.81 2.34
C SER A 201 1.43 -6.01 3.23
N TYR A 202 1.81 -5.97 4.51
CA TYR A 202 1.45 -7.01 5.46
C TYR A 202 -0.07 -7.11 5.63
N LEU A 203 -0.74 -5.97 5.91
CA LEU A 203 -2.18 -5.93 6.12
C LEU A 203 -2.96 -6.42 4.90
N ASN A 204 -2.49 -6.06 3.69
CA ASN A 204 -3.07 -6.53 2.44
C ASN A 204 -2.79 -8.01 2.19
N ALA A 205 -1.59 -8.51 2.48
CA ALA A 205 -1.26 -9.93 2.37
C ALA A 205 -2.18 -10.81 3.24
N VAL A 206 -2.55 -10.35 4.45
CA VAL A 206 -3.51 -11.04 5.32
C VAL A 206 -4.89 -11.16 4.66
N VAL A 207 -5.38 -10.09 4.03
CA VAL A 207 -6.68 -10.08 3.33
C VAL A 207 -6.64 -11.01 2.12
N GLU A 208 -5.60 -10.88 1.30
CA GLU A 208 -5.43 -11.67 0.08
C GLU A 208 -5.28 -13.16 0.37
N MET A 209 -4.55 -13.51 1.41
CA MET A 209 -4.39 -14.90 1.84
C MET A 209 -5.73 -15.52 2.28
N ARG A 210 -6.58 -14.77 2.97
CA ARG A 210 -7.93 -15.24 3.36
C ARG A 210 -8.80 -15.44 2.12
N ALA A 211 -8.85 -14.43 1.24
CA ALA A 211 -9.64 -14.49 0.01
C ALA A 211 -9.23 -15.65 -0.92
N LEU A 212 -7.95 -15.99 -1.00
CA LEU A 212 -7.47 -17.13 -1.79
C LEU A 212 -7.75 -18.49 -1.14
N LYS A 213 -7.89 -18.57 0.19
CA LYS A 213 -8.21 -19.84 0.88
C LYS A 213 -9.70 -20.16 0.84
N ASP A 214 -10.54 -19.14 0.75
CA ASP A 214 -12.01 -19.27 0.73
C ASP A 214 -12.57 -19.54 -0.68
N ASN A 215 -11.78 -19.27 -1.72
CA ASN A 215 -12.03 -19.62 -3.13
C ASN A 215 -11.24 -20.87 -3.54
#